data_AF-G9KF28-F1
#
_entry.id   AF-G9KF28-F1
#
_cell.length_a   1.000
_cell.length_b   1.000
_cell.length_c   1.000
_cell.angle_alpha   90.00
_cell.angle_beta   90.00
_cell.angle_gamma   90.00
#
_symmetry.space_group_name_H-M   'P 1'
#
loop_
_entity.id
_entity.type
_entity.pdbx_description
1 polymer ?
#
loop_
_entity_poly.entity_id
_entity_poly.type
_entity_poly.pdbx_seq_one_letter_code
_entity_poly.pdbx_strand_id
1 'polypeptide(L)'
;LRASKGQILLESYPLNAHCEWTIHAKPGFIIQLRFVRFVMLSLEFDYMCQYDYVEVRDGDSSSSQIIKRFCGNERPAPIRSTDSSLHILFHSDGSKNFDGFHAIFEEITACSSSPCFHDGTCLLDKTGSYKCACLAGYTGQRCENLLEESNCSDPGGPVNGYQKVTGGPGLINGRYAKVGTVVSFFCNNSYVLSGNEKRTCQQDGEWSGKQPICIKACREPKISDLVRRRVLPMQVQSRQTPLHQLYSASFSKQKLQGAPTKKPALPFGDLPPGFQHLHTQLQYECISPFYRRLGSSRRTCLKTGKWSGRAPSCVPICGKTENVTASKIPGLRWPWQAAIYRRASGVHGGSLHKDTWFLVCSGALVNERTVVVAAHCVTDLGKVTMIKTADLKVVLGKFYRDDDRDEKTIQNLRISAVILHPNYDPILLDTDIAILKLLDKARVST
;
A
#
# COMPACT_ATOMS: atom_id res chain seq x y z
N LEU A 1 -58.12 0.80 37.95
CA LEU A 1 -57.86 1.38 36.61
C LEU A 1 -56.47 0.93 36.15
N ARG A 2 -56.34 0.38 34.93
CA ARG A 2 -55.06 -0.03 34.33
C ARG A 2 -54.88 0.70 33.00
N ALA A 3 -54.21 1.84 33.01
CA ALA A 3 -54.00 2.67 31.83
C ALA A 3 -52.75 3.54 32.01
N SER A 4 -52.05 3.82 30.90
CA SER A 4 -50.85 4.69 30.92
C SER A 4 -51.17 6.17 31.12
N LYS A 5 -52.40 6.57 30.79
CA LYS A 5 -52.95 7.90 31.05
C LYS A 5 -54.46 7.77 31.19
N GLY A 6 -55.05 8.56 32.09
CA GLY A 6 -56.49 8.61 32.25
C GLY A 6 -56.93 9.79 33.09
N GLN A 7 -58.24 9.90 33.27
CA GLN A 7 -58.85 10.94 34.08
C GLN A 7 -59.88 10.33 35.04
N ILE A 8 -59.94 10.91 36.24
CA ILE A 8 -60.94 10.65 37.25
C ILE A 8 -61.75 11.93 37.37
N LEU A 9 -63.03 11.82 37.06
CA LEU A 9 -63.97 12.91 37.11
C LEU A 9 -65.13 12.43 37.99
N LEU A 10 -65.33 13.15 39.09
CA LEU A 10 -66.53 13.03 39.91
C LEU A 10 -67.26 14.36 39.73
N GLU A 11 -68.51 14.30 39.27
CA GLU A 11 -69.39 15.46 39.09
C GLU A 11 -70.59 15.32 40.02
N SER A 12 -70.95 16.39 40.74
CA SER A 12 -72.16 16.49 41.58
C SER A 12 -72.37 15.29 42.52
N TYR A 13 -71.50 15.13 43.52
CA TYR A 13 -71.49 13.94 44.38
C TYR A 13 -72.70 13.88 45.34
N PRO A 14 -73.20 12.68 45.68
CA PRO A 14 -74.28 12.51 46.64
C PRO A 14 -73.81 12.62 48.11
N LEU A 15 -74.74 12.81 49.04
CA LEU A 15 -74.46 12.75 50.48
C LEU A 15 -74.11 11.31 50.90
N ASN A 16 -73.19 11.15 51.85
CA ASN A 16 -72.65 9.87 52.33
C ASN A 16 -72.02 9.02 51.20
N ALA A 17 -71.39 9.67 50.22
CA ALA A 17 -70.69 9.00 49.13
C ALA A 17 -69.35 8.45 49.63
N HIS A 18 -69.05 7.22 49.22
CA HIS A 18 -67.77 6.57 49.46
C HIS A 18 -67.29 5.96 48.15
N CYS A 19 -66.32 6.62 47.50
CA CYS A 19 -65.81 6.21 46.19
C CYS A 19 -64.31 5.93 46.26
N GLU A 20 -63.89 4.79 45.72
CA GLU A 20 -62.50 4.38 45.69
C GLU A 20 -62.01 4.12 44.27
N TRP A 21 -60.80 4.58 43.97
CA TRP A 21 -60.11 4.30 42.71
C TRP A 21 -58.67 3.86 43.00
N THR A 22 -58.33 2.63 42.63
CA THR A 22 -56.93 2.18 42.55
C THR A 22 -56.42 2.30 41.12
N ILE A 23 -55.36 3.06 40.90
CA ILE A 23 -54.64 3.16 39.64
C ILE A 23 -53.45 2.19 39.70
N HIS A 24 -53.32 1.34 38.70
CA HIS A 24 -52.16 0.46 38.52
C HIS A 24 -51.43 0.83 37.24
N ALA A 25 -50.16 1.21 37.38
CA ALA A 25 -49.20 1.34 36.31
C ALA A 25 -48.52 -0.01 36.04
N LYS A 26 -47.73 -0.07 34.96
CA LYS A 26 -46.84 -1.22 34.75
C LYS A 26 -45.77 -1.28 35.85
N PRO A 27 -45.32 -2.50 36.24
CA PRO A 27 -44.25 -2.66 37.21
C PRO A 27 -43.01 -1.85 36.82
N GLY A 28 -42.48 -1.05 37.75
CA GLY A 28 -41.31 -0.19 37.53
C GLY A 28 -41.61 1.22 36.99
N PHE A 29 -42.88 1.56 36.75
CA PHE A 29 -43.30 2.94 36.45
C PHE A 29 -44.05 3.55 37.62
N ILE A 30 -43.87 4.86 37.83
CA ILE A 30 -44.57 5.62 38.86
C ILE A 30 -45.73 6.40 38.23
N ILE A 31 -46.72 6.75 39.05
CA ILE A 31 -47.92 7.47 38.63
C ILE A 31 -47.81 8.92 39.09
N GLN A 32 -47.99 9.86 38.18
CA GLN A 32 -48.17 11.27 38.52
C GLN A 32 -49.66 11.62 38.45
N LEU A 33 -50.24 12.00 39.58
CA LEU A 33 -51.60 12.51 39.70
C LEU A 33 -51.59 14.03 39.74
N ARG A 34 -52.34 14.65 38.83
CA ARG A 34 -52.51 16.11 38.75
C ARG A 34 -53.99 16.47 38.75
N PHE A 35 -54.41 17.23 39.73
CA PHE A 35 -55.74 17.86 39.73
C PHE A 35 -55.76 18.97 38.66
N VAL A 36 -56.67 18.84 37.68
CA VAL A 36 -56.81 19.78 36.55
C VAL A 36 -57.80 20.87 36.88
N ARG A 37 -58.92 20.48 37.48
CA ARG A 37 -59.87 21.38 38.13
C ARG A 37 -60.12 20.86 39.53
N PHE A 38 -59.89 21.73 40.50
CA PHE A 38 -60.59 21.69 41.79
C PHE A 38 -61.75 22.68 41.64
N VAL A 39 -62.71 22.36 40.77
CA VAL A 39 -63.81 23.30 40.49
C VAL A 39 -64.96 22.98 41.38
N MET A 40 -65.16 23.93 42.30
CA MET A 40 -66.26 24.06 43.25
C MET A 40 -66.49 22.81 44.07
N LEU A 41 -65.69 22.70 45.13
CA LEU A 41 -65.97 21.82 46.25
C LEU A 41 -65.92 22.66 47.52
N SER A 42 -67.06 23.23 47.92
CA SER A 42 -67.19 23.74 49.28
C SER A 42 -67.33 22.58 50.27
N LEU A 43 -66.37 21.65 50.24
CA LEU A 43 -66.10 20.79 51.39
C LEU A 43 -66.02 21.71 52.60
N GLU A 44 -66.76 21.43 53.68
CA GLU A 44 -66.77 22.30 54.85
C GLU A 44 -65.32 22.46 55.34
N PHE A 45 -64.82 23.71 55.36
CA PHE A 45 -63.44 23.98 55.72
C PHE A 45 -63.23 23.60 57.18
N ASP A 46 -62.60 22.46 57.39
CA ASP A 46 -62.11 22.01 58.67
C ASP A 46 -60.58 21.98 58.64
N TYR A 47 -59.95 22.41 59.73
CA TYR A 47 -58.47 22.42 59.86
C TYR A 47 -57.86 21.02 59.68
N MET A 48 -58.66 19.95 59.81
CA MET A 48 -58.24 18.56 59.70
C MET A 48 -58.94 17.79 58.55
N CYS A 49 -59.70 18.46 57.67
CA CYS A 49 -60.46 17.85 56.57
C CYS A 49 -61.34 16.66 57.02
N GLN A 50 -62.14 16.84 58.08
CA GLN A 50 -62.91 15.75 58.70
C GLN A 50 -64.26 15.43 58.03
N TYR A 51 -64.83 16.36 57.27
CA TYR A 51 -66.14 16.21 56.63
C TYR A 51 -66.00 15.51 55.28
N ASP A 52 -65.94 16.31 54.21
CA ASP A 52 -65.76 15.81 52.87
C ASP A 52 -64.28 15.97 52.46
N TYR A 53 -63.66 14.91 51.91
CA TYR A 53 -62.25 14.93 51.53
C TYR A 53 -61.89 13.96 50.41
N VAL A 54 -60.81 14.29 49.70
CA VAL A 54 -60.09 13.37 48.83
C VAL A 54 -58.81 12.94 49.52
N GLU A 55 -58.65 11.66 49.75
CA GLU A 55 -57.46 11.07 50.34
C GLU A 55 -56.67 10.33 49.25
N VAL A 56 -55.39 10.65 49.13
CA VAL A 56 -54.48 9.96 48.22
C VAL A 56 -53.50 9.14 49.03
N ARG A 57 -53.42 7.84 48.72
CA ARG A 57 -52.58 6.84 49.38
C ARG A 57 -51.58 6.25 48.39
N ASP A 58 -50.38 6.00 48.89
CA ASP A 58 -49.28 5.41 48.12
C ASP A 58 -49.32 3.89 48.25
N GLY A 59 -49.90 3.24 47.25
CA GLY A 59 -50.16 1.80 47.25
C GLY A 59 -51.44 1.42 46.53
N ASP A 60 -51.85 0.16 46.65
CA ASP A 60 -52.97 -0.42 45.90
C ASP A 60 -54.27 -0.60 46.69
N SER A 61 -54.27 -0.23 47.97
CA SER A 61 -55.35 -0.54 48.91
C SER A 61 -55.62 0.57 49.93
N SER A 62 -56.78 0.49 50.59
CA SER A 62 -57.20 1.44 51.63
C SER A 62 -56.36 1.39 52.92
N SER A 63 -55.56 0.35 53.12
CA SER A 63 -54.58 0.26 54.22
C SER A 63 -53.22 0.90 53.89
N SER A 64 -53.01 1.34 52.65
CA SER A 64 -51.76 1.92 52.18
C SER A 64 -51.48 3.29 52.85
N GLN A 65 -50.21 3.70 52.86
CA GLN A 65 -49.77 4.92 53.53
C GLN A 65 -50.46 6.16 52.91
N ILE A 66 -51.03 7.00 53.77
CA ILE A 66 -51.66 8.25 53.33
C ILE A 66 -50.57 9.23 52.93
N ILE A 67 -50.58 9.68 51.67
CA ILE A 67 -49.72 10.76 51.20
C ILE A 67 -50.26 12.07 51.76
N LYS A 68 -51.53 12.36 51.48
CA LYS A 68 -52.21 13.58 51.94
C LYS A 68 -53.72 13.48 51.77
N ARG A 69 -54.45 14.16 52.66
CA ARG A 69 -55.87 14.48 52.51
C ARG A 69 -56.03 15.89 51.97
N PHE A 70 -56.95 16.05 51.05
CA PHE A 70 -57.26 17.31 50.39
C PHE A 70 -58.70 17.68 50.68
N CYS A 71 -58.89 18.90 51.18
CA CYS A 71 -60.19 19.56 51.28
C CYS A 71 -60.06 21.04 50.92
N GLY A 72 -61.20 21.73 50.72
CA GLY A 72 -61.23 23.14 50.35
C GLY A 72 -60.95 23.42 48.86
N ASN A 73 -60.52 24.65 48.55
CA ASN A 73 -60.48 25.21 47.19
C ASN A 73 -59.07 25.43 46.61
N GLU A 74 -58.01 25.04 47.32
CA GLU A 74 -56.64 25.19 46.84
C GLU A 74 -56.24 24.02 45.94
N ARG A 75 -55.71 24.34 44.75
CA ARG A 75 -55.22 23.32 43.82
C ARG A 75 -53.98 22.62 44.40
N PRO A 76 -54.02 21.29 44.62
CA PRO A 76 -52.85 20.57 45.11
C PRO A 76 -51.70 20.57 44.11
N ALA A 77 -50.47 20.54 44.62
CA ALA A 77 -49.29 20.24 43.81
C ALA A 77 -49.40 18.81 43.22
N PRO A 78 -48.78 18.54 42.06
CA PRO A 78 -48.76 17.20 41.48
C PRO A 78 -48.20 16.17 42.46
N ILE A 79 -48.92 15.06 42.63
CA ILE A 79 -48.56 13.97 43.54
C ILE A 79 -47.91 12.86 42.71
N ARG A 80 -46.85 12.26 43.24
CA ARG A 80 -46.17 11.13 42.60
C ARG A 80 -46.23 9.94 43.54
N SER A 81 -46.60 8.77 43.03
CA SER A 81 -46.47 7.52 43.78
C SER A 81 -45.00 7.12 43.92
N THR A 82 -44.70 6.31 44.94
CA THR A 82 -43.37 5.72 45.11
C THR A 82 -43.20 4.46 44.25
N ASP A 83 -44.30 3.73 44.02
CA ASP A 83 -44.33 2.50 43.22
C ASP A 83 -45.41 2.60 42.11
N SER A 84 -45.78 1.46 41.54
CA SER A 84 -46.70 1.30 40.42
C SER A 84 -48.19 1.33 40.77
N SER A 85 -48.55 1.69 42.00
CA SER A 85 -49.94 1.80 42.44
C SER A 85 -50.21 3.07 43.23
N LEU A 86 -51.39 3.63 43.00
CA LEU A 86 -51.89 4.79 43.74
C LEU A 86 -53.37 4.57 44.03
N HIS A 87 -53.76 4.73 45.30
CA HIS A 87 -55.14 4.55 45.73
C HIS A 87 -55.74 5.89 46.13
N ILE A 88 -56.93 6.20 45.63
CA ILE A 88 -57.63 7.46 45.83
C ILE A 88 -58.98 7.14 46.44
N LEU A 89 -59.26 7.73 47.60
CA LEU A 89 -60.52 7.62 48.31
C LEU A 89 -61.20 8.99 48.34
N PHE A 90 -62.48 9.02 47.98
CA PHE A 90 -63.35 10.17 48.20
C PHE A 90 -64.42 9.78 49.22
N HIS A 91 -64.60 10.65 50.21
CA HIS A 91 -65.60 10.53 51.26
C HIS A 91 -66.41 11.83 51.33
N SER A 92 -67.74 11.72 51.42
CA SER A 92 -68.63 12.81 51.80
C SER A 92 -69.51 12.46 53.00
N ASP A 93 -69.93 13.48 53.75
CA ASP A 93 -70.81 13.34 54.90
C ASP A 93 -72.29 13.49 54.54
N GLY A 94 -73.15 13.57 55.57
CA GLY A 94 -74.60 13.67 55.40
C GLY A 94 -75.14 15.08 55.14
N SER A 95 -74.32 16.10 54.89
CA SER A 95 -74.75 17.51 54.82
C SER A 95 -73.96 18.37 53.82
N LYS A 96 -74.68 19.03 52.88
CA LYS A 96 -74.13 19.88 51.79
C LYS A 96 -73.33 19.06 50.75
N ASN A 97 -73.49 19.40 49.47
CA ASN A 97 -72.74 18.76 48.38
C ASN A 97 -72.32 19.79 47.33
N PHE A 98 -71.33 19.43 46.51
CA PHE A 98 -70.69 20.32 45.53
C PHE A 98 -70.26 19.57 44.25
N ASP A 99 -69.56 20.24 43.33
CA ASP A 99 -69.40 19.84 41.93
C ASP A 99 -68.36 18.73 41.67
N GLY A 100 -67.70 18.23 42.71
CA GLY A 100 -66.71 17.16 42.66
C GLY A 100 -65.28 17.60 42.30
N PHE A 101 -64.48 16.66 41.78
CA PHE A 101 -63.08 16.92 41.42
C PHE A 101 -62.73 16.30 40.07
N HIS A 102 -61.76 16.93 39.40
CA HIS A 102 -61.18 16.42 38.16
C HIS A 102 -59.67 16.24 38.31
N ALA A 103 -59.24 14.98 38.32
CA ALA A 103 -57.84 14.60 38.35
C ALA A 103 -57.46 13.86 37.06
N ILE A 104 -56.25 14.13 36.57
CA ILE A 104 -55.63 13.39 35.48
C ILE A 104 -54.43 12.65 36.04
N PHE A 105 -54.27 11.40 35.66
CA PHE A 105 -53.09 10.61 35.98
C PHE A 105 -52.34 10.21 34.71
N GLU A 106 -51.02 10.15 34.82
CA GLU A 106 -50.14 9.67 33.77
C GLU A 106 -49.00 8.82 34.36
N GLU A 107 -48.57 7.80 33.63
CA GLU A 107 -47.37 7.03 33.92
C GLU A 107 -46.14 7.90 33.62
N ILE A 108 -45.27 8.06 34.62
CA ILE A 108 -43.96 8.68 34.43
C ILE A 108 -42.93 7.59 34.25
N THR A 109 -42.26 7.64 33.10
CA THR A 109 -41.17 6.75 32.73
C THR A 109 -39.85 7.51 32.70
N ALA A 110 -38.72 6.79 32.65
CA ALA A 110 -37.40 7.39 32.49
C ALA A 110 -37.25 8.22 31.18
N CYS A 111 -38.09 7.97 30.16
CA CYS A 111 -38.12 8.75 28.92
C CYS A 111 -39.07 9.95 28.96
N SER A 112 -39.91 10.10 29.99
CA SER A 112 -40.93 11.17 30.06
C SER A 112 -40.32 12.59 30.12
N SER A 113 -39.04 12.72 30.50
CA SER A 113 -38.31 14.00 30.53
C SER A 113 -37.47 14.26 29.26
N SER A 114 -37.60 13.44 28.21
CA SER A 114 -36.78 13.50 26.98
C SER A 114 -35.27 13.59 27.28
N PRO A 115 -34.65 12.57 27.90
CA PRO A 115 -33.27 12.66 28.39
C PRO A 115 -32.20 12.62 27.28
N CYS A 116 -32.52 12.24 26.05
CA CYS A 116 -31.55 12.14 24.96
C CYS A 116 -31.35 13.49 24.26
N PHE A 117 -30.10 13.92 24.07
CA PHE A 117 -29.74 15.16 23.40
C PHE A 117 -29.73 15.00 21.87
N HIS A 118 -29.71 16.13 21.15
CA HIS A 118 -29.57 16.22 19.69
C HIS A 118 -30.56 15.33 18.92
N ASP A 119 -31.85 15.40 19.28
CA ASP A 119 -32.94 14.60 18.70
C ASP A 119 -32.71 13.08 18.76
N GLY A 120 -31.92 12.60 19.74
CA GLY A 120 -31.75 11.19 20.01
C GLY A 120 -33.05 10.51 20.46
N THR A 121 -33.25 9.26 20.03
CA THR A 121 -34.45 8.47 20.37
C THR A 121 -34.28 7.78 21.73
N CYS A 122 -35.20 8.02 22.67
CA CYS A 122 -35.19 7.36 23.99
C CYS A 122 -35.89 5.99 23.93
N LEU A 123 -35.19 4.94 24.36
CA LEU A 123 -35.68 3.56 24.40
C LEU A 123 -35.73 3.08 25.85
N LEU A 124 -36.90 2.60 26.29
CA LEU A 124 -37.09 2.02 27.63
C LEU A 124 -36.59 0.57 27.66
N ASP A 125 -35.86 0.22 28.70
CA ASP A 125 -35.43 -1.16 28.98
C ASP A 125 -36.49 -1.90 29.83
N LYS A 126 -36.44 -3.24 29.82
CA LYS A 126 -37.34 -4.12 30.59
C LYS A 126 -37.27 -3.90 32.11
N THR A 127 -36.22 -3.22 32.57
CA THR A 127 -35.95 -2.89 33.98
C THR A 127 -36.52 -1.53 34.41
N GLY A 128 -37.13 -0.76 33.51
CA GLY A 128 -37.61 0.61 33.77
C GLY A 128 -36.55 1.70 33.57
N SER A 129 -35.32 1.33 33.22
CA SER A 129 -34.24 2.25 32.82
C SER A 129 -34.39 2.72 31.37
N TYR A 130 -33.59 3.70 30.93
CA TYR A 130 -33.58 4.20 29.55
C TYR A 130 -32.21 4.05 28.86
N LYS A 131 -32.24 3.95 27.54
CA LYS A 131 -31.07 4.00 26.65
C LYS A 131 -31.35 4.95 25.48
N CYS A 132 -30.38 5.77 25.11
CA CYS A 132 -30.49 6.65 23.95
C CYS A 132 -29.94 6.00 22.69
N ALA A 133 -30.66 6.12 21.57
CA ALA A 133 -30.18 5.82 20.24
C ALA A 133 -29.85 7.15 19.52
N CYS A 134 -28.57 7.36 19.20
CA CYS A 134 -28.07 8.63 18.68
C CYS A 134 -28.19 8.71 17.16
N LEU A 135 -28.45 9.93 16.66
CA LEU A 135 -28.37 10.27 15.25
C LEU A 135 -26.90 10.22 14.76
N ALA A 136 -26.72 10.00 13.46
CA ALA A 136 -25.39 9.93 12.85
C ALA A 136 -24.61 11.23 13.13
N GLY A 137 -23.40 11.10 13.68
CA GLY A 137 -22.56 12.23 14.09
C GLY A 137 -22.57 12.52 15.59
N TYR A 138 -23.37 11.81 16.39
CA TYR A 138 -23.39 11.95 17.85
C TYR A 138 -23.13 10.62 18.57
N THR A 139 -22.45 10.69 19.72
CA THR A 139 -22.09 9.54 20.57
C THR A 139 -22.22 9.91 22.06
N GLY A 140 -22.06 8.95 22.96
CA GLY A 140 -22.27 9.12 24.40
C GLY A 140 -23.55 8.46 24.91
N GLN A 141 -23.72 8.43 26.24
CA GLN A 141 -24.83 7.71 26.88
C GLN A 141 -26.18 8.41 26.65
N ARG A 142 -26.15 9.73 26.50
CA ARG A 142 -27.28 10.62 26.21
C ARG A 142 -27.13 11.31 24.87
N CYS A 143 -26.25 10.84 24.00
CA CYS A 143 -25.90 11.47 22.72
C CYS A 143 -25.28 12.86 22.87
N GLU A 144 -24.60 13.12 23.99
CA GLU A 144 -24.04 14.42 24.36
C GLU A 144 -22.77 14.81 23.60
N ASN A 145 -22.06 13.84 23.01
CA ASN A 145 -20.79 14.09 22.34
C ASN A 145 -21.00 14.19 20.83
N LEU A 146 -20.46 15.23 20.22
CA LEU A 146 -20.32 15.32 18.78
C LEU A 146 -19.12 14.45 18.35
N LEU A 147 -19.29 13.62 17.31
CA LEU A 147 -18.17 12.95 16.65
C LEU A 147 -17.36 14.02 15.91
N GLU A 148 -16.33 14.54 16.56
CA GLU A 148 -15.36 15.42 15.90
C GLU A 148 -14.66 14.63 14.79
N GLU A 149 -14.69 15.14 13.56
CA GLU A 149 -13.86 14.62 12.47
C GLU A 149 -12.39 14.75 12.87
N SER A 150 -11.76 13.62 13.18
CA SER A 150 -10.36 13.55 13.57
C SER A 150 -9.46 13.92 12.39
N ASN A 151 -8.84 15.09 12.42
CA ASN A 151 -7.88 15.50 11.41
C ASN A 151 -6.48 14.96 11.77
N CYS A 152 -5.77 14.40 10.79
CA CYS A 152 -4.40 13.97 11.01
C CYS A 152 -3.47 15.18 11.08
N SER A 153 -2.47 15.15 11.95
CA SER A 153 -1.40 16.17 11.94
C SER A 153 -0.53 16.04 10.68
N ASP A 154 0.04 17.13 10.17
CA ASP A 154 0.97 17.07 9.03
C ASP A 154 2.18 16.17 9.34
N PRO A 155 2.39 15.06 8.59
CA PRO A 155 3.47 14.13 8.89
C PRO A 155 4.85 14.70 8.55
N GLY A 156 4.93 15.77 7.75
CA GLY A 156 6.18 16.39 7.32
C GLY A 156 7.00 15.52 6.36
N GLY A 157 7.98 16.13 5.70
CA GLY A 157 8.88 15.44 4.79
C GLY A 157 9.98 14.63 5.51
N PRO A 158 10.40 13.46 5.00
CA PRO A 158 11.55 12.75 5.54
C PRO A 158 12.84 13.55 5.35
N VAL A 159 13.82 13.34 6.22
CA VAL A 159 15.13 14.00 6.14
C VAL A 159 15.79 13.70 4.78
N ASN A 160 16.26 14.73 4.06
CA ASN A 160 16.73 14.65 2.67
C ASN A 160 15.65 14.19 1.67
N GLY A 161 14.39 14.51 1.96
CA GLY A 161 13.26 14.32 1.06
C GLY A 161 12.21 15.38 1.28
N TYR A 162 11.11 15.24 0.55
CA TYR A 162 9.95 16.12 0.62
C TYR A 162 8.69 15.30 0.45
N GLN A 163 7.55 15.89 0.77
CA GLN A 163 6.24 15.27 0.59
C GLN A 163 5.38 16.12 -0.35
N LYS A 164 4.40 15.49 -0.98
CA LYS A 164 3.41 16.18 -1.81
C LYS A 164 2.04 15.53 -1.62
N VAL A 165 1.01 16.36 -1.46
CA VAL A 165 -0.38 15.86 -1.49
C VAL A 165 -0.70 15.41 -2.90
N THR A 166 -1.11 14.16 -3.04
CA THR A 166 -1.40 13.52 -4.33
C THR A 166 -2.86 13.13 -4.49
N GLY A 167 -3.67 13.19 -3.43
CA GLY A 167 -5.10 12.92 -3.51
C GLY A 167 -5.85 13.26 -2.23
N GLY A 168 -7.17 13.32 -2.32
CA GLY A 168 -8.07 13.60 -1.20
C GLY A 168 -8.30 15.09 -0.91
N PRO A 169 -9.02 15.39 0.19
CA PRO A 169 -9.52 16.73 0.51
C PRO A 169 -8.44 17.79 0.87
N GLY A 170 -7.20 17.37 1.13
CA GLY A 170 -6.05 18.26 1.28
C GLY A 170 -5.76 18.72 2.72
N LEU A 171 -4.86 19.69 2.85
CA LEU A 171 -4.43 20.26 4.14
C LEU A 171 -5.31 21.46 4.54
N ILE A 172 -5.67 21.53 5.82
CA ILE A 172 -6.28 22.66 6.51
C ILE A 172 -5.17 23.52 7.11
N ASN A 173 -5.10 24.80 6.73
CA ASN A 173 -4.14 25.79 7.24
C ASN A 173 -2.66 25.34 7.21
N GLY A 174 -2.33 24.36 6.37
CA GLY A 174 -0.98 23.77 6.26
C GLY A 174 -0.50 22.97 7.47
N ARG A 175 -1.35 22.68 8.48
CA ARG A 175 -0.95 21.97 9.71
C ARG A 175 -1.68 20.65 9.94
N TYR A 176 -2.89 20.52 9.40
CA TYR A 176 -3.75 19.35 9.59
C TYR A 176 -4.23 18.84 8.25
N ALA A 177 -4.35 17.53 8.09
CA ALA A 177 -4.88 16.88 6.90
C ALA A 177 -6.27 16.30 7.19
N LYS A 178 -7.22 16.58 6.30
CA LYS A 178 -8.56 15.98 6.38
C LYS A 178 -8.50 14.47 6.16
N VAL A 179 -9.40 13.73 6.81
CA VAL A 179 -9.56 12.28 6.62
C VAL A 179 -9.69 11.95 5.12
N GLY A 180 -8.97 10.92 4.67
CA GLY A 180 -8.89 10.52 3.26
C GLY A 180 -7.83 11.27 2.45
N THR A 181 -7.11 12.24 3.02
CA THR A 181 -5.98 12.89 2.34
C THR A 181 -4.81 11.92 2.14
N VAL A 182 -4.26 11.87 0.93
CA VAL A 182 -3.15 11.00 0.53
C VAL A 182 -1.92 11.84 0.22
N VAL A 183 -0.83 11.55 0.93
CA VAL A 183 0.48 12.20 0.79
C VAL A 183 1.48 11.20 0.22
N SER A 184 2.18 11.61 -0.85
CA SER A 184 3.30 10.87 -1.43
C SER A 184 4.64 11.47 -1.00
N PHE A 185 5.62 10.62 -0.75
CA PHE A 185 6.95 10.99 -0.28
C PHE A 185 7.99 10.81 -1.38
N PHE A 186 8.91 11.75 -1.47
CA PHE A 186 9.98 11.79 -2.45
C PHE A 186 11.30 12.07 -1.75
N CYS A 187 12.39 11.56 -2.31
CA CYS A 187 13.74 11.82 -1.80
C CYS A 187 14.50 12.77 -2.71
N ASN A 188 15.41 13.55 -2.12
CA ASN A 188 16.31 14.41 -2.86
C ASN A 188 17.29 13.59 -3.71
N ASN A 189 17.91 14.26 -4.68
CA ASN A 189 18.90 13.64 -5.57
C ASN A 189 19.96 12.86 -4.77
N SER A 190 20.26 11.63 -5.19
CA SER A 190 21.20 10.68 -4.53
C SER A 190 20.64 9.88 -3.35
N TYR A 191 19.35 10.02 -3.06
CA TYR A 191 18.64 9.25 -2.03
C TYR A 191 17.48 8.48 -2.67
N VAL A 192 17.11 7.37 -2.04
CA VAL A 192 16.01 6.51 -2.46
C VAL A 192 15.10 6.25 -1.28
N LEU A 193 13.81 6.20 -1.55
CA LEU A 193 12.80 5.97 -0.53
C LEU A 193 12.82 4.51 -0.07
N SER A 194 12.82 4.30 1.24
CA SER A 194 12.67 3.00 1.88
C SER A 194 11.40 3.01 2.74
N GLY A 195 10.43 2.17 2.37
CA GLY A 195 9.11 2.10 3.00
C GLY A 195 7.98 2.44 2.03
N ASN A 196 6.82 2.81 2.57
CA ASN A 196 5.63 3.12 1.77
C ASN A 196 5.78 4.49 1.09
N GLU A 197 5.64 4.52 -0.24
CA GLU A 197 5.66 5.76 -1.04
C GLU A 197 4.53 6.71 -0.67
N LYS A 198 3.38 6.18 -0.28
CA LYS A 198 2.16 6.94 -0.01
C LYS A 198 1.63 6.61 1.38
N ARG A 199 1.09 7.62 2.05
CA ARG A 199 0.34 7.46 3.30
C ARG A 199 -1.00 8.18 3.19
N THR A 200 -2.01 7.62 3.83
CA THR A 200 -3.38 8.13 3.84
C THR A 200 -3.82 8.43 5.27
N CYS A 201 -4.47 9.58 5.47
CA CYS A 201 -5.08 9.93 6.74
C CYS A 201 -6.35 9.08 6.97
N GLN A 202 -6.36 8.28 8.02
CA GLN A 202 -7.42 7.33 8.34
C GLN A 202 -8.49 7.98 9.25
N GLN A 203 -9.63 7.30 9.42
CA GLN A 203 -10.76 7.80 10.22
C GLN A 203 -10.47 7.88 11.73
N ASP A 204 -9.42 7.21 12.19
CA ASP A 204 -8.92 7.27 13.57
C ASP A 204 -8.03 8.49 13.85
N GLY A 205 -7.76 9.32 12.83
CA GLY A 205 -6.85 10.47 12.94
C GLY A 205 -5.37 10.09 12.83
N GLU A 206 -5.04 8.83 12.53
CA GLU A 206 -3.68 8.38 12.30
C GLU A 206 -3.36 8.22 10.80
N TRP A 207 -2.07 8.28 10.47
CA TRP A 207 -1.59 8.04 9.11
C TRP A 207 -1.26 6.57 8.88
N SER A 208 -1.71 6.03 7.75
CA SER A 208 -1.43 4.64 7.39
C SER A 208 0.07 4.29 7.41
N GLY A 209 0.45 3.24 8.14
CA GLY A 209 1.82 2.71 8.18
C GLY A 209 2.84 3.64 8.86
N LYS A 210 4.13 3.38 8.65
CA LYS A 210 5.24 4.20 9.21
C LYS A 210 5.73 5.21 8.18
N GLN A 211 6.28 6.34 8.65
CA GLN A 211 6.90 7.33 7.78
C GLN A 211 8.11 6.72 7.05
N PRO A 212 8.21 6.86 5.72
CA PRO A 212 9.33 6.33 4.96
C PRO A 212 10.61 7.12 5.23
N ILE A 213 11.77 6.49 5.00
CA ILE A 213 13.08 7.12 5.19
C ILE A 213 13.83 7.24 3.86
N CYS A 214 14.57 8.34 3.69
CA CYS A 214 15.42 8.55 2.51
C CYS A 214 16.83 8.06 2.78
N ILE A 215 17.25 7.02 2.06
CA ILE A 215 18.55 6.37 2.23
C ILE A 215 19.44 6.68 1.03
N LYS A 216 20.70 7.04 1.27
CA LYS A 216 21.65 7.20 0.16
C LYS A 216 21.82 5.85 -0.53
N ALA A 217 21.67 5.81 -1.84
CA ALA A 217 21.79 4.59 -2.62
C ALA A 217 22.47 4.89 -3.96
N CYS A 218 23.16 3.88 -4.49
CA CYS A 218 23.74 3.98 -5.82
C CYS A 218 22.77 3.43 -6.85
N ARG A 219 22.49 4.20 -7.90
CA ARG A 219 21.78 3.71 -9.09
C ARG A 219 22.62 2.65 -9.77
N GLU A 220 21.99 1.58 -10.24
CA GLU A 220 22.68 0.52 -10.96
C GLU A 220 23.47 1.07 -12.16
N PRO A 221 24.76 0.69 -12.28
CA PRO A 221 25.60 1.23 -13.33
C PRO A 221 25.21 0.61 -14.68
N LYS A 222 25.10 1.45 -15.71
CA LYS A 222 24.99 1.00 -17.09
C LYS A 222 26.31 0.32 -17.49
N ILE A 223 26.23 -0.90 -17.98
CA ILE A 223 27.38 -1.70 -18.43
C ILE A 223 27.18 -2.15 -19.88
N SER A 224 28.27 -2.47 -20.58
CA SER A 224 28.22 -3.07 -21.91
C SER A 224 27.75 -4.52 -21.84
N ASP A 225 27.07 -5.01 -22.88
CA ASP A 225 26.59 -6.39 -23.01
C ASP A 225 27.71 -7.45 -22.90
N LEU A 226 28.96 -7.07 -23.14
CA LEU A 226 30.14 -7.93 -23.01
C LEU A 226 30.61 -8.13 -21.56
N VAL A 227 30.04 -7.36 -20.62
CA VAL A 227 30.42 -7.36 -19.21
C VAL A 227 29.32 -8.04 -18.40
N ARG A 228 29.69 -9.07 -17.65
CA ARG A 228 28.86 -9.70 -16.64
C ARG A 228 29.14 -9.09 -15.28
N ARG A 229 28.08 -8.78 -14.54
CA ARG A 229 28.17 -8.27 -13.16
C ARG A 229 27.59 -9.28 -12.17
N ARG A 230 28.17 -9.32 -10.97
CA ARG A 230 27.65 -10.07 -9.82
C ARG A 230 27.66 -9.18 -8.59
N VAL A 231 26.57 -9.16 -7.84
CA VAL A 231 26.53 -8.50 -6.52
C VAL A 231 27.25 -9.41 -5.55
N LEU A 232 28.28 -8.90 -4.89
CA LEU A 232 28.96 -9.61 -3.81
C LEU A 232 28.13 -9.49 -2.54
N PRO A 233 28.05 -10.56 -1.72
CA PRO A 233 27.38 -10.48 -0.43
C PRO A 233 28.03 -9.37 0.41
N MET A 234 27.21 -8.58 1.09
CA MET A 234 27.71 -7.55 2.00
C MET A 234 28.58 -8.23 3.06
N GLN A 235 29.88 -7.93 3.05
CA GLN A 235 30.76 -8.30 4.13
C GLN A 235 30.39 -7.41 5.32
N VAL A 236 29.46 -7.88 6.15
CA VAL A 236 29.26 -7.32 7.48
C VAL A 236 30.58 -7.53 8.19
N GLN A 237 31.35 -6.46 8.38
CA GLN A 237 32.53 -6.52 9.22
C GLN A 237 32.05 -6.87 10.63
N SER A 238 32.09 -8.16 10.99
CA SER A 238 31.98 -8.52 12.39
C SER A 238 33.22 -7.91 13.07
N ARG A 239 32.99 -7.03 14.04
CA ARG A 239 34.05 -6.55 14.94
C ARG A 239 34.42 -7.66 15.94
N GLN A 240 34.47 -8.91 15.51
CA GLN A 240 34.90 -10.01 16.35
C GLN A 240 36.40 -10.10 16.21
N THR A 241 37.09 -9.76 17.28
CA THR A 241 38.53 -10.03 17.42
C THR A 241 38.74 -11.56 17.42
N PRO A 242 39.94 -12.05 17.05
CA PRO A 242 40.26 -13.48 17.10
C PRO A 242 39.96 -14.12 18.47
N LEU A 243 40.06 -13.34 19.55
CA LEU A 243 39.70 -13.76 20.91
C LEU A 243 38.23 -14.21 21.04
N HIS A 244 37.31 -13.56 20.32
CA HIS A 244 35.88 -13.86 20.35
C HIS A 244 35.53 -15.18 19.64
N GLN A 245 36.33 -15.58 18.64
CA GLN A 245 36.21 -16.89 17.96
C GLN A 245 36.72 -18.05 18.82
N LEU A 246 37.72 -17.82 19.67
CA LEU A 246 38.26 -18.82 20.58
C LEU A 246 37.30 -19.11 21.76
N TYR A 247 36.71 -18.08 22.36
CA TYR A 247 35.77 -18.24 23.48
C TYR A 247 34.45 -18.94 23.10
N SER A 248 34.06 -18.91 21.82
CA SER A 248 32.83 -19.57 21.34
C SER A 248 33.03 -21.04 20.98
N ALA A 249 34.27 -21.52 20.92
CA ALA A 249 34.60 -22.94 20.70
C ALA A 249 34.75 -23.73 22.00
N SER A 250 34.95 -23.06 23.15
CA SER A 250 35.35 -23.68 24.42
C SER A 250 34.24 -23.85 25.47
N PHE A 251 33.01 -23.39 25.19
CA PHE A 251 31.87 -23.63 26.08
C PHE A 251 30.83 -24.53 25.41
N SER A 252 30.56 -25.66 26.06
CA SER A 252 29.50 -26.61 25.69
C SER A 252 28.17 -25.86 25.52
N LYS A 253 27.40 -26.22 24.48
CA LYS A 253 26.08 -25.68 24.15
C LYS A 253 25.08 -25.88 25.30
N GLN A 254 25.18 -25.10 26.36
CA GLN A 254 24.07 -24.88 27.27
C GLN A 254 23.22 -23.74 26.72
N LYS A 255 22.06 -24.17 26.24
CA LYS A 255 20.95 -23.45 25.65
C LYS A 255 20.58 -22.21 26.49
N LEU A 256 21.13 -21.04 26.15
CA LEU A 256 20.49 -19.76 26.47
C LEU A 256 19.33 -19.55 25.48
N GLN A 257 18.11 -19.85 25.92
CA GLN A 257 16.88 -19.36 25.28
C GLN A 257 16.77 -17.86 25.56
N GLY A 258 17.21 -17.04 24.61
CA GLY A 258 17.17 -15.59 24.72
C GLY A 258 17.43 -14.90 23.37
N ALA A 259 16.42 -14.95 22.49
CA ALA A 259 16.24 -14.11 21.29
C ALA A 259 17.27 -14.24 20.13
N PRO A 260 16.83 -14.03 18.88
CA PRO A 260 17.56 -14.47 17.70
C PRO A 260 18.69 -13.51 17.40
N THR A 261 19.88 -14.01 17.07
CA THR A 261 20.74 -13.30 16.13
C THR A 261 20.07 -13.37 14.75
N LYS A 262 18.93 -12.68 14.60
CA LYS A 262 18.55 -12.13 13.31
C LYS A 262 19.83 -11.42 12.86
N LYS A 263 20.32 -11.74 11.66
CA LYS A 263 21.32 -10.92 10.96
C LYS A 263 20.97 -9.47 11.27
N PRO A 264 21.93 -8.59 11.66
CA PRO A 264 21.62 -7.20 11.90
C PRO A 264 20.76 -6.77 10.72
N ALA A 265 19.51 -6.37 11.01
CA ALA A 265 18.61 -5.93 9.96
C ALA A 265 19.41 -4.84 9.26
N LEU A 266 19.87 -5.13 8.04
CA LEU A 266 20.50 -4.11 7.21
C LEU A 266 19.54 -2.93 7.32
N PRO A 267 20.02 -1.73 7.68
CA PRO A 267 19.16 -0.65 8.19
C PRO A 267 18.28 -0.02 7.10
N PHE A 268 18.03 -0.76 6.04
CA PHE A 268 17.47 -0.31 4.81
C PHE A 268 16.38 -1.31 4.46
N GLY A 269 15.13 -0.85 4.45
CA GLY A 269 14.04 -1.62 3.87
C GLY A 269 14.32 -1.94 2.40
N ASP A 270 13.44 -2.71 1.79
CA ASP A 270 13.59 -3.10 0.39
C ASP A 270 13.70 -1.86 -0.51
N LEU A 271 14.80 -1.78 -1.25
CA LEU A 271 15.01 -0.75 -2.26
C LEU A 271 14.19 -1.08 -3.52
N PRO A 272 13.70 -0.06 -4.25
CA PRO A 272 13.12 -0.27 -5.57
C PRO A 272 14.13 -0.88 -6.55
N PRO A 273 13.66 -1.57 -7.61
CA PRO A 273 14.52 -2.15 -8.63
C PRO A 273 15.47 -1.13 -9.26
N GLY A 274 16.73 -1.51 -9.49
CA GLY A 274 17.72 -0.63 -10.10
C GLY A 274 18.54 0.21 -9.11
N PHE A 275 18.41 -0.01 -7.80
CA PHE A 275 19.20 0.65 -6.77
C PHE A 275 19.89 -0.34 -5.82
N GLN A 276 21.01 0.09 -5.27
CA GLN A 276 21.84 -0.70 -4.36
C GLN A 276 22.23 0.12 -3.13
N HIS A 277 22.27 -0.52 -1.96
CA HIS A 277 22.66 0.12 -0.70
C HIS A 277 24.12 0.61 -0.72
N LEU A 278 24.41 1.53 0.21
CA LEU A 278 25.80 1.95 0.49
C LEU A 278 26.68 0.76 0.85
N HIS A 279 27.94 0.84 0.42
CA HIS A 279 28.97 -0.18 0.62
C HIS A 279 28.70 -1.52 -0.08
N THR A 280 27.59 -1.66 -0.82
CA THR A 280 27.40 -2.79 -1.73
C THR A 280 28.53 -2.85 -2.75
N GLN A 281 29.03 -4.05 -3.01
CA GLN A 281 30.14 -4.28 -3.92
C GLN A 281 29.69 -5.11 -5.11
N LEU A 282 30.05 -4.64 -6.29
CA LEU A 282 29.82 -5.33 -7.55
C LEU A 282 31.15 -5.89 -8.06
N GLN A 283 31.14 -7.15 -8.46
CA GLN A 283 32.21 -7.81 -9.17
C GLN A 283 31.89 -7.86 -10.66
N TYR A 284 32.89 -7.59 -11.50
CA TYR A 284 32.77 -7.57 -12.96
C TYR A 284 33.73 -8.55 -13.63
N GLU A 285 33.20 -9.29 -14.59
CA GLU A 285 33.91 -10.24 -15.43
C GLU A 285 33.44 -10.09 -16.88
N CYS A 286 34.28 -10.50 -17.84
CA CYS A 286 33.84 -10.54 -19.23
C CYS A 286 32.96 -11.78 -19.46
N ILE A 287 31.99 -11.65 -20.37
CA ILE A 287 31.03 -12.73 -20.66
C ILE A 287 31.71 -14.00 -21.22
N SER A 288 32.88 -13.84 -21.84
CA SER A 288 33.63 -14.92 -22.49
C SER A 288 35.14 -14.77 -22.24
N PRO A 289 35.90 -15.89 -22.19
CA PRO A 289 37.35 -15.87 -22.01
C PRO A 289 38.12 -15.25 -23.19
N PHE A 290 37.47 -15.01 -24.34
CA PHE A 290 38.07 -14.32 -25.49
C PHE A 290 38.12 -12.80 -25.34
N TYR A 291 37.59 -12.26 -24.24
CA TYR A 291 37.70 -10.85 -23.93
C TYR A 291 38.54 -10.64 -22.67
N ARG A 292 39.35 -9.60 -22.68
CA ARG A 292 40.06 -9.11 -21.49
C ARG A 292 39.34 -7.90 -20.92
N ARG A 293 39.24 -7.86 -19.59
CA ARG A 293 38.68 -6.73 -18.87
C ARG A 293 39.70 -5.59 -18.81
N LEU A 294 39.27 -4.39 -19.16
CA LEU A 294 39.98 -3.14 -18.90
C LEU A 294 39.28 -2.39 -17.77
N GLY A 295 40.06 -2.00 -16.75
CA GLY A 295 39.56 -1.31 -15.56
C GLY A 295 39.32 -2.24 -14.37
N SER A 296 38.68 -1.70 -13.33
CA SER A 296 38.53 -2.38 -12.04
C SER A 296 37.63 -3.61 -12.12
N SER A 297 38.06 -4.70 -11.47
CA SER A 297 37.27 -5.92 -11.29
C SER A 297 36.14 -5.73 -10.28
N ARG A 298 36.25 -4.73 -9.40
CA ARG A 298 35.28 -4.49 -8.32
C ARG A 298 34.93 -3.00 -8.22
N ARG A 299 33.67 -2.70 -7.97
CA ARG A 299 33.22 -1.34 -7.64
C ARG A 299 32.36 -1.35 -6.40
N THR A 300 32.53 -0.34 -5.56
CA THR A 300 31.84 -0.18 -4.28
C THR A 300 30.92 1.03 -4.37
N CYS A 301 29.71 0.90 -3.83
CA CYS A 301 28.83 2.05 -3.65
C CYS A 301 29.35 2.91 -2.50
N LEU A 302 29.83 4.11 -2.81
CA LEU A 302 30.44 5.03 -1.86
C LEU A 302 29.37 5.79 -1.07
N LYS A 303 29.74 6.33 0.10
CA LYS A 303 28.90 7.21 0.94
C LYS A 303 28.34 8.44 0.21
N THR A 304 28.90 8.78 -0.95
CA THR A 304 28.43 9.84 -1.85
C THR A 304 27.23 9.43 -2.71
N GLY A 305 26.78 8.17 -2.68
CA GLY A 305 25.75 7.65 -3.59
C GLY A 305 26.28 7.38 -5.01
N LYS A 306 27.60 7.41 -5.21
CA LYS A 306 28.27 7.11 -6.48
C LYS A 306 29.09 5.84 -6.38
N TRP A 307 29.20 5.11 -7.49
CA TRP A 307 30.08 3.95 -7.60
C TRP A 307 31.55 4.39 -7.69
N SER A 308 32.43 3.62 -7.05
CA SER A 308 33.88 3.84 -7.15
C SER A 308 34.38 3.66 -8.58
N GLY A 309 35.17 4.62 -9.09
CA GLY A 309 35.79 4.54 -10.42
C GLY A 309 34.81 4.53 -11.60
N ARG A 310 35.30 4.24 -12.80
CA ARG A 310 34.50 4.08 -14.03
C ARG A 310 34.05 2.62 -14.22
N ALA A 311 33.01 2.39 -15.02
CA ALA A 311 32.59 1.04 -15.36
C ALA A 311 33.68 0.34 -16.20
N PRO A 312 33.99 -0.94 -15.93
CA PRO A 312 34.97 -1.67 -16.73
C PRO A 312 34.42 -1.96 -18.13
N SER A 313 35.32 -2.12 -19.10
CA SER A 313 35.00 -2.56 -20.46
C SER A 313 35.68 -3.88 -20.77
N CYS A 314 35.12 -4.64 -21.72
CA CYS A 314 35.70 -5.88 -22.19
C CYS A 314 36.12 -5.68 -23.65
N VAL A 315 37.39 -5.95 -23.95
CA VAL A 315 37.95 -5.82 -25.30
C VAL A 315 38.37 -7.20 -25.80
N PRO A 316 38.19 -7.50 -27.11
CA PRO A 316 38.56 -8.80 -27.65
C PRO A 316 40.07 -9.03 -27.55
N ILE A 317 40.45 -10.28 -27.31
CA ILE A 317 41.84 -10.75 -27.35
C ILE A 317 42.07 -11.34 -28.74
N CYS A 318 42.97 -10.74 -29.52
CA CYS A 318 43.36 -11.28 -30.82
C CYS A 318 44.25 -12.52 -30.66
N GLY A 319 44.11 -13.48 -31.58
CA GLY A 319 44.98 -14.67 -31.64
C GLY A 319 44.80 -15.70 -30.52
N LYS A 320 43.82 -15.54 -29.62
CA LYS A 320 43.54 -16.50 -28.56
C LYS A 320 42.68 -17.65 -29.09
N THR A 321 43.20 -18.87 -29.06
CA THR A 321 42.47 -20.12 -29.28
C THR A 321 42.10 -20.76 -27.93
N GLU A 322 41.16 -21.69 -27.93
CA GLU A 322 40.91 -22.51 -26.73
C GLU A 322 42.15 -23.33 -26.39
N ASN A 323 42.41 -23.56 -25.10
CA ASN A 323 43.53 -24.40 -24.66
C ASN A 323 43.30 -25.83 -25.14
N VAL A 324 43.89 -26.20 -26.27
CA VAL A 324 43.84 -27.56 -26.81
C VAL A 324 44.73 -28.45 -25.95
N THR A 325 44.15 -29.14 -24.97
CA THR A 325 44.78 -30.33 -24.40
C THR A 325 44.86 -31.37 -25.52
N ALA A 326 46.07 -31.84 -25.82
CA ALA A 326 46.45 -32.57 -27.03
C ALA A 326 45.81 -33.97 -27.26
N SER A 327 44.63 -34.26 -26.71
CA SER A 327 44.01 -35.59 -26.79
C SER A 327 42.60 -35.67 -27.40
N LYS A 328 42.07 -34.59 -28.00
CA LYS A 328 40.83 -34.67 -28.82
C LYS A 328 40.92 -33.77 -30.06
N ILE A 329 41.24 -34.39 -31.19
CA ILE A 329 41.03 -33.84 -32.55
C ILE A 329 39.69 -34.44 -33.02
N PRO A 330 38.58 -33.69 -32.92
CA PRO A 330 37.99 -33.14 -34.13
C PRO A 330 37.41 -31.74 -33.92
N GLY A 331 37.79 -30.79 -34.78
CA GLY A 331 37.17 -29.46 -34.84
C GLY A 331 38.03 -28.35 -34.27
N LEU A 332 39.24 -28.18 -34.83
CA LEU A 332 40.03 -26.96 -34.61
C LEU A 332 39.21 -25.76 -35.14
N ARG A 333 38.64 -24.99 -34.23
CA ARG A 333 37.82 -23.81 -34.55
C ARG A 333 38.73 -22.60 -34.67
N TRP A 334 38.56 -21.84 -35.75
CA TRP A 334 39.25 -20.58 -35.98
C TRP A 334 38.26 -19.44 -35.76
N PRO A 335 38.18 -18.81 -34.58
CA PRO A 335 37.11 -17.87 -34.25
C PRO A 335 37.11 -16.61 -35.13
N TRP A 336 38.25 -16.29 -35.76
CA TRP A 336 38.40 -15.18 -36.68
C TRP A 336 38.08 -15.53 -38.14
N GLN A 337 37.85 -16.81 -38.47
CA GLN A 337 37.56 -17.22 -39.84
C GLN A 337 36.22 -16.62 -40.29
N ALA A 338 36.27 -15.91 -41.42
CA ALA A 338 35.10 -15.31 -42.05
C ALA A 338 34.86 -15.95 -43.42
N ALA A 339 33.61 -16.30 -43.69
CA ALA A 339 33.15 -16.76 -44.98
C ALA A 339 32.48 -15.60 -45.72
N ILE A 340 32.92 -15.33 -46.95
CA ILE A 340 32.45 -14.20 -47.77
C ILE A 340 31.56 -14.77 -48.87
N TYR A 341 30.30 -14.35 -48.88
CA TYR A 341 29.34 -14.78 -49.90
C TYR A 341 29.01 -13.63 -50.83
N ARG A 342 28.77 -13.98 -52.09
CA ARG A 342 28.26 -13.07 -53.12
C ARG A 342 26.87 -13.51 -53.52
N ARG A 343 26.00 -12.54 -53.82
CA ARG A 343 24.70 -12.78 -54.44
C ARG A 343 24.89 -12.91 -55.95
N ALA A 344 24.29 -13.95 -56.55
CA ALA A 344 24.27 -14.10 -57.99
C ALA A 344 23.44 -12.99 -58.66
N SER A 345 24.12 -12.00 -59.27
CA SER A 345 23.48 -11.05 -60.18
C SER A 345 23.22 -11.78 -61.49
N GLY A 346 21.95 -11.95 -61.86
CA GLY A 346 21.56 -12.71 -63.04
C GLY A 346 22.36 -12.33 -64.28
N VAL A 347 22.66 -13.36 -65.09
CA VAL A 347 23.34 -13.37 -66.41
C VAL A 347 24.73 -14.02 -66.37
N HIS A 348 24.79 -15.36 -66.28
CA HIS A 348 25.16 -16.25 -67.42
C HIS A 348 25.25 -17.73 -66.99
N GLY A 349 24.58 -18.60 -67.76
CA GLY A 349 24.97 -19.99 -68.01
C GLY A 349 24.92 -20.99 -66.86
N GLY A 350 23.82 -21.75 -66.77
CA GLY A 350 23.81 -23.10 -66.20
C GLY A 350 23.68 -23.24 -64.69
N SER A 351 22.46 -23.56 -64.23
CA SER A 351 22.13 -24.22 -62.95
C SER A 351 22.15 -23.42 -61.63
N LEU A 352 22.36 -22.10 -61.60
CA LEU A 352 22.22 -21.33 -60.35
C LEU A 352 20.95 -20.46 -60.35
N HIS A 353 20.06 -20.71 -59.39
CA HIS A 353 18.83 -19.95 -59.20
C HIS A 353 19.14 -18.47 -58.94
N LYS A 354 18.37 -17.58 -59.59
CA LYS A 354 18.42 -16.13 -59.40
C LYS A 354 18.28 -15.80 -57.90
N ASP A 355 19.08 -14.87 -57.40
CA ASP A 355 19.13 -14.42 -56.00
C ASP A 355 19.71 -15.40 -54.95
N THR A 356 20.38 -16.47 -55.39
CA THR A 356 21.11 -17.36 -54.46
C THR A 356 22.43 -16.76 -54.00
N TRP A 357 22.77 -17.02 -52.73
CA TRP A 357 24.06 -16.68 -52.14
C TRP A 357 25.00 -17.87 -52.27
N PHE A 358 26.23 -17.63 -52.74
CA PHE A 358 27.26 -18.67 -52.80
C PHE A 358 28.55 -18.19 -52.16
N LEU A 359 29.28 -19.11 -51.54
CA LEU A 359 30.57 -18.84 -50.90
C LEU A 359 31.60 -18.53 -51.99
N VAL A 360 32.21 -17.34 -51.91
CA VAL A 360 33.22 -16.90 -52.88
C VAL A 360 34.62 -16.97 -52.30
N CYS A 361 34.80 -16.45 -51.09
CA CYS A 361 36.12 -16.32 -50.49
C CYS A 361 36.10 -16.51 -48.98
N SER A 362 37.31 -16.54 -48.42
CA SER A 362 37.52 -16.45 -46.98
C SER A 362 38.12 -15.10 -46.60
N GLY A 363 38.00 -14.77 -45.32
CA GLY A 363 38.61 -13.59 -44.71
C GLY A 363 38.95 -13.85 -43.25
N ALA A 364 39.61 -12.87 -42.64
CA ALA A 364 39.99 -12.89 -41.23
C ALA A 364 39.43 -11.68 -40.48
N LEU A 365 38.72 -11.91 -39.38
CA LEU A 365 38.25 -10.87 -38.48
C LEU A 365 39.43 -10.28 -37.70
N VAL A 366 39.70 -8.99 -37.90
CA VAL A 366 40.80 -8.27 -37.23
C VAL A 366 40.31 -7.51 -35.99
N ASN A 367 39.07 -7.05 -36.01
CA ASN A 367 38.38 -6.46 -34.84
C ASN A 367 36.86 -6.66 -34.97
N GLU A 368 36.07 -6.22 -33.99
CA GLU A 368 34.61 -6.38 -33.96
C GLU A 368 33.86 -5.83 -35.20
N ARG A 369 34.51 -5.03 -36.05
CA ARG A 369 33.87 -4.37 -37.21
C ARG A 369 34.67 -4.46 -38.51
N THR A 370 35.78 -5.21 -38.54
CA THR A 370 36.72 -5.18 -39.67
C THR A 370 37.17 -6.58 -40.02
N VAL A 371 36.96 -6.95 -41.27
CA VAL A 371 37.44 -8.21 -41.86
C VAL A 371 38.40 -7.89 -42.98
N VAL A 372 39.54 -8.56 -43.00
CA VAL A 372 40.51 -8.49 -44.10
C VAL A 372 40.23 -9.64 -45.05
N VAL A 373 40.23 -9.32 -46.35
CA VAL A 373 39.98 -10.24 -47.46
C VAL A 373 40.95 -9.92 -48.60
N ALA A 374 41.06 -10.80 -49.58
CA ALA A 374 41.74 -10.46 -50.83
C ALA A 374 40.90 -9.46 -51.66
N ALA A 375 41.54 -8.57 -52.41
CA ALA A 375 40.87 -7.57 -53.22
C ALA A 375 40.07 -8.21 -54.36
N HIS A 376 40.61 -9.23 -55.02
CA HIS A 376 39.93 -9.93 -56.11
C HIS A 376 38.62 -10.62 -55.67
N CYS A 377 38.44 -10.89 -54.37
CA CYS A 377 37.23 -11.47 -53.81
C CYS A 377 36.04 -10.50 -53.78
N VAL A 378 36.32 -9.20 -53.85
CA VAL A 378 35.33 -8.13 -53.68
C VAL A 378 35.24 -7.20 -54.89
N THR A 379 35.99 -7.51 -55.96
CA THR A 379 35.92 -6.81 -57.25
C THR A 379 35.35 -7.71 -58.34
N ASP A 380 34.93 -7.11 -59.46
CA ASP A 380 34.65 -7.88 -60.66
C ASP A 380 35.94 -8.43 -61.28
N LEU A 381 35.83 -9.57 -61.99
CA LEU A 381 36.95 -10.24 -62.62
C LEU A 381 37.75 -9.29 -63.53
N GLY A 382 39.04 -9.15 -63.26
CA GLY A 382 39.97 -8.31 -64.04
C GLY A 382 39.72 -6.80 -63.94
N LYS A 383 38.92 -6.33 -62.97
CA LYS A 383 38.57 -4.91 -62.80
C LYS A 383 38.80 -4.43 -61.37
N VAL A 384 38.97 -3.12 -61.21
CA VAL A 384 39.00 -2.43 -59.91
C VAL A 384 37.59 -2.06 -59.42
N THR A 385 36.56 -2.35 -60.22
CA THR A 385 35.16 -2.07 -59.85
C THR A 385 34.73 -2.97 -58.69
N MET A 386 34.34 -2.34 -57.58
CA MET A 386 33.88 -3.04 -56.38
C MET A 386 32.48 -3.60 -56.56
N ILE A 387 32.27 -4.82 -56.07
CA ILE A 387 30.94 -5.41 -55.94
C ILE A 387 30.15 -4.60 -54.91
N LYS A 388 28.85 -4.37 -55.18
CA LYS A 388 27.97 -3.62 -54.27
C LYS A 388 27.93 -4.32 -52.91
N THR A 389 27.98 -3.52 -51.84
CA THR A 389 27.88 -4.02 -50.46
C THR A 389 26.58 -4.80 -50.19
N ALA A 390 25.50 -4.48 -50.90
CA ALA A 390 24.23 -5.20 -50.81
C ALA A 390 24.27 -6.63 -51.39
N ASP A 391 25.26 -6.92 -52.22
CA ASP A 391 25.46 -8.22 -52.89
C ASP A 391 26.60 -9.02 -52.25
N LEU A 392 27.14 -8.53 -51.13
CA LEU A 392 28.14 -9.21 -50.31
C LEU A 392 27.60 -9.42 -48.90
N LYS A 393 27.89 -10.57 -48.30
CA LYS A 393 27.64 -10.83 -46.87
C LYS A 393 28.84 -11.52 -46.24
N VAL A 394 29.10 -11.22 -44.98
CA VAL A 394 30.13 -11.88 -44.17
C VAL A 394 29.45 -12.82 -43.19
N VAL A 395 29.93 -14.06 -43.12
CA VAL A 395 29.42 -15.07 -42.19
C VAL A 395 30.57 -15.49 -41.26
N LEU A 396 30.38 -15.28 -39.95
CA LEU A 396 31.32 -15.72 -38.90
C LEU A 396 30.74 -16.90 -38.11
N GLY A 397 31.60 -17.66 -37.43
CA GLY A 397 31.18 -18.79 -36.59
C GLY A 397 30.70 -20.02 -37.37
N LYS A 398 30.92 -20.04 -38.70
CA LYS A 398 30.64 -21.18 -39.56
C LYS A 398 31.90 -22.04 -39.69
N PHE A 399 31.84 -23.28 -39.18
CA PHE A 399 32.99 -24.21 -39.16
C PHE A 399 32.82 -25.40 -40.13
N TYR A 400 31.88 -25.29 -41.07
CA TYR A 400 31.52 -26.33 -42.03
C TYR A 400 31.16 -25.69 -43.37
N ARG A 401 31.29 -26.44 -44.46
CA ARG A 401 31.06 -25.93 -45.82
C ARG A 401 29.59 -25.95 -46.25
N ASP A 402 28.80 -26.80 -45.64
CA ASP A 402 27.38 -27.03 -45.95
C ASP A 402 26.51 -25.86 -45.49
N ASP A 403 25.71 -25.28 -46.40
CA ASP A 403 24.93 -24.08 -46.14
C ASP A 403 23.55 -24.35 -45.51
N ASP A 404 23.08 -25.59 -45.48
CA ASP A 404 21.77 -25.98 -44.95
C ASP A 404 21.80 -26.26 -43.44
N ARG A 405 22.99 -26.29 -42.85
CA ARG A 405 23.17 -26.42 -41.41
C ARG A 405 22.99 -25.07 -40.74
N ASP A 406 22.00 -24.98 -39.85
CA ASP A 406 21.78 -23.84 -38.97
C ASP A 406 22.32 -24.12 -37.57
N GLU A 407 23.48 -23.54 -37.24
CA GLU A 407 24.02 -23.52 -35.88
C GLU A 407 23.84 -22.14 -35.23
N LYS A 408 23.57 -22.14 -33.91
CA LYS A 408 23.42 -20.91 -33.11
C LYS A 408 24.68 -20.02 -33.05
N THR A 409 25.82 -20.54 -33.50
CA THR A 409 27.12 -19.87 -33.56
C THR A 409 27.28 -18.98 -34.80
N ILE A 410 26.46 -19.18 -35.84
CA ILE A 410 26.56 -18.43 -37.09
C ILE A 410 26.12 -16.99 -36.90
N GLN A 411 26.93 -16.05 -37.39
CA GLN A 411 26.62 -14.63 -37.45
C GLN A 411 26.67 -14.14 -38.88
N ASN A 412 25.50 -13.78 -39.41
CA ASN A 412 25.35 -13.14 -40.71
C ASN A 412 25.49 -11.62 -40.55
N LEU A 413 26.59 -11.06 -41.07
CA LEU A 413 26.98 -9.67 -40.89
C LEU A 413 26.94 -8.92 -42.23
N ARG A 414 26.33 -7.74 -42.20
CA ARG A 414 26.24 -6.84 -43.35
C ARG A 414 27.48 -5.97 -43.45
N ILE A 415 27.85 -5.65 -44.68
CA ILE A 415 29.00 -4.80 -45.00
C ILE A 415 28.51 -3.37 -45.16
N SER A 416 29.14 -2.43 -44.46
CA SER A 416 28.90 -0.99 -44.61
C SER A 416 29.77 -0.38 -45.70
N ALA A 417 31.01 -0.84 -45.85
CA ALA A 417 31.94 -0.36 -46.87
C ALA A 417 32.97 -1.42 -47.25
N VAL A 418 33.41 -1.36 -48.51
CA VAL A 418 34.56 -2.09 -49.05
C VAL A 418 35.66 -1.07 -49.30
N ILE A 419 36.88 -1.35 -48.85
CA ILE A 419 38.05 -0.50 -49.04
C ILE A 419 39.14 -1.34 -49.71
N LEU A 420 39.43 -1.04 -50.97
CA LEU A 420 40.53 -1.67 -51.71
C LEU A 420 41.85 -1.00 -51.36
N HIS A 421 42.95 -1.75 -51.45
CA HIS A 421 44.27 -1.14 -51.43
C HIS A 421 44.45 -0.22 -52.65
N PRO A 422 44.99 1.00 -52.49
CA PRO A 422 45.10 1.97 -53.58
C PRO A 422 45.97 1.48 -54.76
N ASN A 423 46.93 0.60 -54.49
CA ASN A 423 47.83 0.03 -55.49
C ASN A 423 47.41 -1.36 -56.00
N TYR A 424 46.15 -1.76 -55.78
CA TYR A 424 45.68 -3.06 -56.25
C TYR A 424 45.64 -3.12 -57.79
N ASP A 425 46.37 -4.07 -58.37
CA ASP A 425 46.34 -4.37 -59.79
C ASP A 425 45.55 -5.67 -60.05
N PRO A 426 44.39 -5.62 -60.74
CA PRO A 426 43.54 -6.79 -60.95
C PRO A 426 44.04 -7.76 -62.03
N ILE A 427 45.08 -7.39 -62.78
CA ILE A 427 45.70 -8.23 -63.82
C ILE A 427 46.90 -8.97 -63.23
N LEU A 428 47.75 -8.24 -62.49
CA LEU A 428 48.96 -8.80 -61.87
C LEU A 428 48.68 -9.41 -60.48
N LEU A 429 47.52 -9.13 -59.89
CA LEU A 429 47.18 -9.42 -58.50
C LEU A 429 48.21 -8.83 -57.52
N ASP A 430 48.82 -7.71 -57.90
CA ASP A 430 49.71 -6.99 -57.02
C ASP A 430 48.90 -6.26 -55.95
N THR A 431 49.40 -6.30 -54.72
CA THR A 431 48.73 -5.81 -53.52
C THR A 431 47.25 -6.24 -53.40
N ASP A 432 47.00 -7.53 -53.55
CA ASP A 432 45.68 -8.18 -53.49
C ASP A 432 45.10 -8.23 -52.07
N ILE A 433 44.78 -7.05 -51.51
CA ILE A 433 44.22 -6.91 -50.17
C ILE A 433 43.10 -5.87 -50.14
N ALA A 434 42.05 -6.20 -49.41
CA ALA A 434 40.92 -5.32 -49.16
C ALA A 434 40.41 -5.46 -47.73
N ILE A 435 39.72 -4.41 -47.28
CA ILE A 435 39.13 -4.31 -45.95
C ILE A 435 37.62 -4.17 -46.09
N LEU A 436 36.90 -5.05 -45.42
CA LEU A 436 35.46 -4.98 -45.25
C LEU A 436 35.14 -4.34 -43.90
N LYS A 437 34.40 -3.23 -43.92
CA LYS A 437 33.80 -2.63 -42.73
C LYS A 437 32.42 -3.23 -42.51
N LEU A 438 32.19 -3.74 -41.31
CA LEU A 438 30.92 -4.33 -40.91
C LEU A 438 29.99 -3.27 -40.33
N LEU A 439 28.71 -3.34 -40.69
CA LEU A 439 27.67 -2.48 -40.16
C LEU A 439 27.37 -2.83 -38.68
N ASP A 440 27.27 -4.12 -38.42
CA ASP A 440 26.98 -4.70 -37.11
C ASP A 440 28.29 -5.19 -36.43
N LYS A 441 28.32 -5.18 -35.09
CA LYS A 441 29.49 -5.69 -34.34
C LYS A 441 29.49 -7.22 -34.34
N ALA A 442 30.58 -7.81 -34.80
CA ALA A 442 30.88 -9.23 -34.64
C ALA A 442 31.09 -9.58 -33.17
N ARG A 443 30.44 -10.64 -32.70
CA ARG A 443 30.66 -11.22 -31.36
C ARG A 443 31.64 -12.38 -31.48
N VAL A 444 32.73 -12.32 -30.73
CA VAL A 444 33.65 -13.46 -30.61
C VAL A 444 33.14 -14.39 -29.52
N SER A 445 32.66 -15.57 -29.89
CA SER A 445 32.25 -16.64 -28.97
C SER A 445 32.67 -18.01 -29.52
N THR A 446 32.73 -19.00 -28.63
CA THR A 446 33.03 -20.41 -28.92
C THR A 446 31.96 -21.07 -29.78
#